data_AF-A0AA47LRR6-F1
#
_entry.id   AF-A0AA47LRR6-F1
#
_cell.length_a   1.000
_cell.length_b   1.000
_cell.length_c   1.000
_cell.angle_alpha   90.00
_cell.angle_beta   90.00
_cell.angle_gamma   90.00
#
_symmetry.space_group_name_H-M   'P 1'
#
loop_
_entity.id
_entity.type
_entity.pdbx_description
1 polymer ?
#
loop_
_entity_poly.entity_id
_entity_poly.type
_entity_poly.pdbx_seq_one_letter_code
_entity_poly.pdbx_strand_id
1 'polypeptide(L)'
;MIKESQLPGYGLPTLALFPEPWFEAGSGYLMCECKLKKDGSLGWFKRYLKKGESFKADFYNTLDEAVQAAEKANASLISNLMSDRSASDSKSSLILKVEKAVTVRKRRLMEEHLMLSEALKRNSETNIIEPKSVIVPDNNENLRLALIEILKETPYVQLARLARWGTTLLKENGKWVYAKHTKKTATYFYRERIARGFGFSGCEHWGKTKAAIRSMLLPRANQLLQLASVKRILDEASSRGLKVVVLGGFVFWFESKNNVGWCVKELSESSSSDTGRTIWLEGKILSKNHGRIVVLPYIKENGDKVLGHTKNSPHDGKALPRHKDEYVELSFEMLEDDLMIGLFGELKYE
;
A
#
# COMPACT_ATOMS: atom_id res chain seq x y z
N MET A 1 0.47 21.84 -27.91
CA MET A 1 0.90 22.06 -26.51
C MET A 1 -0.32 22.10 -25.62
N ILE A 2 -0.27 21.42 -24.46
CA ILE A 2 -1.33 21.53 -23.45
C ILE A 2 -1.19 22.91 -22.81
N LYS A 3 -2.25 23.72 -22.85
CA LYS A 3 -2.28 25.01 -22.13
C LYS A 3 -2.41 24.74 -20.63
N GLU A 4 -1.85 25.61 -19.80
CA GLU A 4 -1.91 25.46 -18.34
C GLU A 4 -3.36 25.32 -17.83
N SER A 5 -4.29 26.08 -18.43
CA SER A 5 -5.72 26.03 -18.13
C SER A 5 -6.41 24.70 -18.49
N GLN A 6 -5.76 23.84 -19.28
CA GLN A 6 -6.24 22.52 -19.66
C GLN A 6 -5.71 21.42 -18.74
N LEU A 7 -4.85 21.76 -17.77
CA LEU A 7 -4.32 20.79 -16.82
C LEU A 7 -5.39 20.31 -15.84
N PRO A 8 -5.39 19.02 -15.46
CA PRO A 8 -6.33 18.49 -14.48
C PRO A 8 -6.25 19.24 -13.15
N GLY A 9 -7.39 19.74 -12.67
CA GLY A 9 -7.45 20.48 -11.41
C GLY A 9 -6.76 21.85 -11.44
N TYR A 10 -6.59 22.45 -12.62
CA TYR A 10 -6.11 23.83 -12.76
C TYR A 10 -6.95 24.81 -11.92
N GLY A 11 -6.28 25.73 -11.23
CA GLY A 11 -6.90 26.74 -10.37
C GLY A 11 -7.41 26.25 -9.02
N LEU A 12 -7.31 24.94 -8.70
CA LEU A 12 -7.62 24.41 -7.37
C LEU A 12 -6.37 24.43 -6.48
N PRO A 13 -6.50 24.75 -5.17
CA PRO A 13 -5.36 24.75 -4.26
C PRO A 13 -4.88 23.33 -3.98
N THR A 14 -3.57 23.12 -4.10
CA THR A 14 -2.91 21.86 -3.75
C THR A 14 -2.65 21.81 -2.24
N LEU A 15 -3.07 20.73 -1.60
CA LEU A 15 -2.97 20.52 -0.16
C LEU A 15 -1.95 19.44 0.22
N ALA A 16 -1.77 18.44 -0.64
CA ALA A 16 -0.75 17.41 -0.47
C ALA A 16 -0.39 16.76 -1.80
N LEU A 17 0.70 16.01 -1.80
CA LEU A 17 1.20 15.19 -2.88
C LEU A 17 1.34 13.74 -2.43
N PHE A 18 1.10 12.81 -3.34
CA PHE A 18 1.40 11.40 -3.12
C PHE A 18 1.56 10.67 -4.46
N PRO A 19 2.54 9.75 -4.62
CA PRO A 19 2.72 9.01 -5.85
C PRO A 19 1.67 7.90 -6.06
N GLU A 20 1.40 7.58 -7.32
CA GLU A 20 0.64 6.40 -7.73
C GLU A 20 1.38 5.65 -8.85
N PRO A 21 1.23 4.32 -8.98
CA PRO A 21 1.85 3.59 -10.09
C PRO A 21 1.35 4.13 -11.42
N TRP A 22 2.28 4.43 -12.34
CA TRP A 22 1.89 4.90 -13.66
C TRP A 22 1.58 3.72 -14.59
N PHE A 23 0.36 3.21 -14.50
CA PHE A 23 -0.08 2.05 -15.26
C PHE A 23 0.18 2.19 -16.77
N GLU A 24 -0.12 3.36 -17.36
CA GLU A 24 0.02 3.56 -18.80
C GLU A 24 1.48 3.56 -19.28
N ALA A 25 2.43 3.97 -18.44
CA ALA A 25 3.86 3.91 -18.72
C ALA A 25 4.44 2.48 -18.60
N GLY A 26 3.71 1.57 -17.94
CA GLY A 26 4.11 0.18 -17.71
C GLY A 26 4.97 -0.01 -16.45
N SER A 27 5.74 1.00 -16.05
CA SER A 27 6.53 1.02 -14.83
C SER A 27 6.68 2.44 -14.27
N GLY A 28 7.24 2.54 -13.06
CA GLY A 28 7.45 3.79 -12.35
C GLY A 28 6.19 4.41 -11.75
N TYR A 29 6.35 5.63 -11.22
CA TYR A 29 5.38 6.30 -10.37
C TYR A 29 5.13 7.72 -10.85
N LEU A 30 3.86 8.10 -10.88
CA LEU A 30 3.42 9.45 -11.23
C LEU A 30 3.02 10.17 -9.94
N MET A 31 3.53 11.38 -9.74
CA MET A 31 3.09 12.22 -8.63
C MET A 31 1.66 12.70 -8.87
N CYS A 32 0.82 12.61 -7.85
CA CYS A 32 -0.53 13.12 -7.86
C CYS A 32 -0.70 14.21 -6.79
N GLU A 33 -1.53 15.21 -7.09
CA GLU A 33 -1.85 16.35 -6.23
C GLU A 33 -3.23 16.14 -5.61
N CYS A 34 -3.31 16.17 -4.29
CA CYS A 34 -4.54 16.29 -3.52
C CYS A 34 -4.96 17.76 -3.52
N LYS A 35 -6.11 18.08 -4.09
CA LYS A 35 -6.63 19.45 -4.22
C LYS A 35 -7.99 19.60 -3.56
N LEU A 36 -8.25 20.79 -3.01
CA LEU A 36 -9.58 21.15 -2.51
C LEU A 36 -10.48 21.57 -3.66
N LYS A 37 -11.61 20.89 -3.84
CA LYS A 37 -12.63 21.28 -4.80
C LYS A 37 -13.52 22.38 -4.23
N LYS A 38 -14.27 23.04 -5.12
CA LYS A 38 -15.22 24.11 -4.76
C LYS A 38 -16.34 23.66 -3.81
N ASP A 39 -16.68 22.36 -3.83
CA ASP A 39 -17.67 21.74 -2.94
C ASP A 39 -17.09 21.34 -1.57
N GLY A 40 -15.83 21.68 -1.29
CA GLY A 40 -15.14 21.32 -0.05
C GLY A 40 -14.61 19.88 0.00
N SER A 41 -14.82 19.08 -1.04
CA SER A 41 -14.28 17.72 -1.13
C SER A 41 -12.83 17.69 -1.63
N LEU A 42 -12.09 16.64 -1.29
CA LEU A 42 -10.74 16.41 -1.79
C LEU A 42 -10.78 15.65 -3.13
N GLY A 43 -9.99 16.10 -4.10
CA GLY A 43 -9.81 15.44 -5.39
C GLY A 43 -8.33 15.22 -5.69
N TRP A 44 -8.02 14.13 -6.40
CA TRP A 44 -6.65 13.80 -6.77
C TRP A 44 -6.44 13.90 -8.27
N PHE A 45 -5.37 14.58 -8.64
CA PHE A 45 -5.08 14.94 -10.02
C PHE A 45 -3.62 14.64 -10.36
N LYS A 46 -3.36 14.23 -11.61
CA LYS A 46 -1.99 13.99 -12.09
C LYS A 46 -1.19 15.30 -12.02
N ARG A 47 0.00 15.26 -11.42
CA ARG A 47 0.88 16.42 -11.35
C ARG A 47 1.66 16.60 -12.64
N TYR A 48 1.74 17.84 -13.10
CA TYR A 48 2.55 18.23 -14.25
C TYR A 48 3.47 19.38 -13.87
N LEU A 49 4.74 19.28 -14.24
CA LEU A 49 5.75 20.31 -14.05
C LEU A 49 5.90 21.11 -15.34
N LYS A 50 6.00 22.43 -15.21
CA LYS A 50 6.30 23.32 -16.32
C LYS A 50 7.76 23.16 -16.74
N LYS A 51 7.99 22.91 -18.04
CA LYS A 51 9.31 22.80 -18.66
C LYS A 51 9.33 23.67 -19.93
N GLY A 52 9.81 24.90 -19.77
CA GLY A 52 9.71 25.94 -20.80
C GLY A 52 8.24 26.26 -21.10
N GLU A 53 7.86 26.12 -22.38
CA GLU A 53 6.48 26.30 -22.86
C GLU A 53 5.61 25.03 -22.75
N SER A 54 6.20 23.91 -22.34
CA SER A 54 5.51 22.61 -22.26
C SER A 54 5.30 22.16 -20.82
N PHE A 55 4.40 21.19 -20.62
CA PHE A 55 4.17 20.54 -19.34
C PHE A 55 4.54 19.07 -19.42
N LYS A 56 5.34 18.59 -18.47
CA LYS A 56 5.73 17.19 -18.37
C LYS A 56 5.15 16.59 -17.10
N ALA A 57 4.67 15.36 -17.18
CA ALA A 57 4.25 14.60 -16.01
C ALA A 57 5.39 14.47 -14.98
N ASP A 58 5.07 14.67 -13.71
CA ASP A 58 6.02 14.56 -12.61
C ASP A 58 6.26 13.07 -12.26
N PHE A 59 7.34 12.51 -12.81
CA PHE A 59 7.59 11.07 -12.88
C PHE A 59 8.84 10.64 -12.13
N TYR A 60 8.74 9.48 -11.50
CA TYR A 60 9.79 8.84 -10.72
C TYR A 60 9.95 7.38 -11.14
N ASN A 61 11.19 6.89 -11.17
CA ASN A 61 11.47 5.51 -11.56
C ASN A 61 11.18 4.54 -10.42
N THR A 62 11.47 4.94 -9.18
CA THR A 62 11.32 4.11 -7.99
C THR A 62 10.25 4.67 -7.05
N LEU A 63 9.74 3.80 -6.18
CA LEU A 63 8.75 4.19 -5.18
C LEU A 63 9.37 5.11 -4.13
N ASP A 64 10.58 4.79 -3.69
CA ASP A 64 11.27 5.50 -2.62
C ASP A 64 11.58 6.95 -3.02
N GLU A 65 12.11 7.16 -4.23
CA GLU A 65 12.33 8.51 -4.77
C GLU A 65 11.03 9.33 -4.79
N ALA A 66 9.93 8.69 -5.22
CA ALA A 66 8.63 9.34 -5.33
C ALA A 66 8.06 9.68 -3.95
N VAL A 67 8.15 8.76 -2.99
CA VAL A 67 7.67 8.97 -1.61
C VAL A 67 8.48 10.05 -0.90
N GLN A 68 9.81 10.01 -0.99
CA GLN A 68 10.67 11.05 -0.41
C GLN A 68 10.37 12.43 -0.99
N ALA A 69 10.16 12.52 -2.31
CA ALA A 69 9.80 13.78 -2.95
C ALA A 69 8.42 14.29 -2.48
N ALA A 70 7.45 13.40 -2.31
CA ALA A 70 6.13 13.75 -1.76
C ALA A 70 6.23 14.23 -0.31
N GLU A 71 6.97 13.54 0.55
CA GLU A 71 7.15 13.88 1.96
C GLU A 71 7.81 15.26 2.12
N LYS A 72 8.88 15.52 1.37
CA LYS A 72 9.54 16.84 1.34
C LYS A 72 8.59 17.96 0.90
N ALA A 73 7.80 17.73 -0.14
CA ALA A 73 6.84 18.72 -0.63
C ALA A 73 5.67 18.94 0.35
N ASN A 74 5.19 17.87 0.98
CA ASN A 74 4.08 17.93 1.94
C ASN A 74 4.44 18.73 3.19
N ALA A 75 5.68 18.62 3.68
CA ALA A 75 6.16 19.44 4.79
C ALA A 75 6.00 20.95 4.51
N SER A 76 6.36 21.38 3.29
CA SER A 76 6.18 22.77 2.85
C SER A 76 4.71 23.16 2.66
N LEU A 77 3.87 22.28 2.11
CA LEU A 77 2.44 22.54 1.91
C LEU A 77 1.69 22.71 3.24
N ILE A 78 1.99 21.87 4.23
CA ILE A 78 1.41 21.96 5.58
C ILE A 78 1.84 23.28 6.24
N SER A 79 3.13 23.64 6.15
CA SER A 79 3.62 24.91 6.70
C SER A 79 2.90 26.12 6.09
N ASN A 80 2.68 26.12 4.77
CA ASN A 80 1.97 27.19 4.09
C ASN A 80 0.50 27.29 4.53
N LEU A 81 -0.18 26.14 4.67
CA LEU A 81 -1.56 26.08 5.15
C LEU A 81 -1.72 26.64 6.58
N MET A 82 -0.74 26.39 7.45
CA MET A 82 -0.73 26.89 8.82
C MET A 82 -0.43 28.40 8.92
N SER A 83 0.32 28.96 7.96
CA SER A 83 0.73 30.37 7.97
C SER A 83 -0.38 31.35 7.56
N ASP A 84 -1.42 30.87 6.88
CA ASP A 84 -2.60 31.67 6.53
C ASP A 84 -3.37 32.05 7.83
N ARG A 85 -4.01 33.22 7.93
CA ARG A 85 -4.60 33.74 9.20
C ARG A 85 -6.12 33.52 9.37
N SER A 86 -6.78 32.83 8.44
CA SER A 86 -8.19 32.43 8.55
C SER A 86 -8.49 31.43 9.70
N ALA A 87 -9.74 31.37 10.17
CA ALA A 87 -10.21 30.67 11.40
C ALA A 87 -9.58 29.28 11.66
N SER A 88 -9.06 29.08 12.87
CA SER A 88 -8.26 27.93 13.30
C SER A 88 -8.95 26.58 13.14
N ASP A 89 -10.23 26.49 13.49
CA ASP A 89 -10.89 25.19 13.67
C ASP A 89 -11.19 24.50 12.33
N SER A 90 -11.55 25.28 11.31
CA SER A 90 -11.73 24.80 9.94
C SER A 90 -10.42 24.30 9.31
N LYS A 91 -9.28 24.85 9.73
CA LYS A 91 -7.94 24.44 9.24
C LYS A 91 -7.50 23.13 9.83
N SER A 92 -7.64 22.96 11.14
CA SER A 92 -7.32 21.69 11.80
C SER A 92 -8.13 20.53 11.20
N SER A 93 -9.43 20.74 10.95
CA SER A 93 -10.25 19.74 10.26
C SER A 93 -9.77 19.45 8.84
N LEU A 94 -9.37 20.47 8.07
CA LEU A 94 -8.86 20.28 6.71
C LEU A 94 -7.53 19.52 6.68
N ILE A 95 -6.60 19.86 7.57
CA ILE A 95 -5.30 19.17 7.70
C ILE A 95 -5.51 17.69 7.99
N LEU A 96 -6.36 17.37 8.97
CA LEU A 96 -6.71 15.99 9.30
C LEU A 96 -7.31 15.25 8.10
N LYS A 97 -8.18 15.90 7.31
CA LYS A 97 -8.73 15.31 6.07
C LYS A 97 -7.65 15.02 5.03
N VAL A 98 -6.66 15.89 4.90
CA VAL A 98 -5.55 15.76 3.95
C VAL A 98 -4.59 14.66 4.38
N GLU A 99 -4.14 14.66 5.62
CA GLU A 99 -3.27 13.63 6.21
C GLU A 99 -3.91 12.25 6.07
N LYS A 100 -5.21 12.16 6.36
CA LYS A 100 -6.04 10.99 6.13
C LYS A 100 -5.99 10.51 4.68
N ALA A 101 -6.26 11.40 3.72
CA ALA A 101 -6.27 11.05 2.31
C ALA A 101 -4.91 10.54 1.81
N VAL A 102 -3.81 11.13 2.29
CA VAL A 102 -2.43 10.68 2.01
C VAL A 102 -2.17 9.32 2.63
N THR A 103 -2.52 9.13 3.90
CA THR A 103 -2.29 7.89 4.66
C THR A 103 -2.95 6.68 4.00
N VAL A 104 -4.22 6.81 3.59
CA VAL A 104 -4.97 5.74 2.89
C VAL A 104 -4.24 5.31 1.62
N ARG A 105 -3.72 6.27 0.86
CA ARG A 105 -3.00 6.00 -0.38
C ARG A 105 -1.64 5.39 -0.13
N LYS A 106 -0.89 5.90 0.85
CA LYS A 106 0.39 5.35 1.28
C LYS A 106 0.24 3.88 1.63
N ARG A 107 -0.68 3.56 2.53
CA ARG A 107 -0.95 2.17 2.92
C ARG A 107 -1.31 1.28 1.73
N ARG A 108 -2.24 1.70 0.87
CA ARG A 108 -2.65 0.90 -0.29
C ARG A 108 -1.48 0.64 -1.24
N LEU A 109 -0.66 1.65 -1.48
CA LEU A 109 0.51 1.53 -2.35
C LEU A 109 1.59 0.64 -1.74
N MET A 110 1.89 0.83 -0.45
CA MET A 110 2.85 0.00 0.28
C MET A 110 2.43 -1.46 0.34
N GLU A 111 1.13 -1.74 0.53
CA GLU A 111 0.60 -3.10 0.46
C GLU A 111 0.85 -3.74 -0.91
N GLU A 112 0.49 -3.04 -2.00
CA GLU A 112 0.65 -3.56 -3.35
C GLU A 112 2.14 -3.72 -3.70
N HIS A 113 3.01 -2.83 -3.18
CA HIS A 113 4.46 -2.94 -3.29
C HIS A 113 5.03 -4.16 -2.54
N LEU A 114 4.55 -4.42 -1.32
CA LEU A 114 4.95 -5.60 -0.55
C LEU A 114 4.52 -6.89 -1.26
N MET A 115 3.28 -6.95 -1.75
CA MET A 115 2.80 -8.09 -2.53
C MET A 115 3.63 -8.30 -3.80
N LEU A 116 4.05 -7.22 -4.48
CA LEU A 116 4.93 -7.32 -5.64
C LEU A 116 6.31 -7.86 -5.26
N SER A 117 6.94 -7.31 -4.23
CA SER A 117 8.26 -7.78 -3.75
C SER A 117 8.24 -9.26 -3.43
N GLU A 118 7.17 -9.73 -2.78
CA GLU A 118 7.00 -11.14 -2.45
C GLU A 118 6.68 -12.01 -3.67
N ALA A 119 5.88 -11.52 -4.61
CA ALA A 119 5.65 -12.20 -5.89
C ALA A 119 6.97 -12.42 -6.65
N LEU A 120 7.86 -11.42 -6.65
CA LEU A 120 9.19 -11.51 -7.25
C LEU A 120 10.06 -12.54 -6.53
N LYS A 121 10.15 -12.48 -5.20
CA LYS A 121 10.95 -13.41 -4.38
C LYS A 121 10.49 -14.85 -4.52
N ARG A 122 9.18 -15.08 -4.45
CA ARG A 122 8.59 -16.41 -4.64
C ARG A 122 8.95 -17.02 -6.00
N ASN A 123 9.22 -16.19 -6.99
CA ASN A 123 9.49 -16.61 -8.36
C ASN A 123 10.92 -16.31 -8.84
N SER A 124 11.84 -15.99 -7.92
CA SER A 124 13.23 -15.67 -8.29
C SER A 124 13.97 -16.87 -8.88
N GLU A 125 13.56 -18.08 -8.50
CA GLU A 125 14.09 -19.35 -9.01
C GLU A 125 13.26 -19.90 -10.18
N THR A 126 12.12 -19.28 -10.49
CA THR A 126 11.20 -19.75 -11.52
C THR A 126 11.65 -19.31 -12.90
N ASN A 127 11.97 -20.28 -13.77
CA ASN A 127 12.21 -20.18 -15.21
C ASN A 127 13.17 -19.07 -15.67
N ILE A 128 14.44 -19.45 -15.88
CA ILE A 128 15.34 -18.72 -16.77
C ILE A 128 14.68 -18.70 -18.15
N ILE A 129 14.27 -17.51 -18.59
CA ILE A 129 13.61 -17.37 -19.89
C ILE A 129 14.66 -17.45 -20.97
N GLU A 130 14.64 -18.54 -21.73
CA GLU A 130 15.43 -18.63 -22.96
C GLU A 130 14.88 -17.62 -23.98
N PRO A 131 15.64 -16.59 -24.37
CA PRO A 131 15.16 -15.52 -25.25
C PRO A 131 14.57 -16.01 -26.60
N LYS A 132 15.06 -17.15 -27.09
CA LYS A 132 14.62 -17.76 -28.36
C LYS A 132 13.26 -18.47 -28.26
N SER A 133 12.82 -18.83 -27.06
CA SER A 133 11.51 -19.46 -26.83
C SER A 133 10.35 -18.45 -26.82
N VAL A 134 10.66 -17.15 -26.77
CA VAL A 134 9.65 -16.08 -26.75
C VAL A 134 9.15 -15.80 -28.17
N ILE A 135 8.00 -16.39 -28.51
CA ILE A 135 7.32 -16.19 -29.80
C ILE A 135 6.41 -14.97 -29.70
N VAL A 136 6.67 -13.93 -30.49
CA VAL A 136 5.89 -12.69 -30.57
C VAL A 136 5.20 -12.54 -31.94
N PRO A 137 4.17 -11.68 -32.07
CA PRO A 137 3.52 -11.44 -33.34
C PRO A 137 4.50 -10.94 -34.41
N ASP A 138 4.26 -11.36 -35.65
CA ASP A 138 5.02 -10.93 -36.84
C ASP A 138 6.53 -11.21 -36.77
N ASN A 139 6.98 -12.04 -35.82
CA ASN A 139 8.40 -12.23 -35.47
C ASN A 139 9.15 -10.91 -35.26
N ASN A 140 8.48 -9.90 -34.71
CA ASN A 140 9.06 -8.57 -34.51
C ASN A 140 10.14 -8.57 -33.42
N GLU A 141 11.40 -8.46 -33.84
CA GLU A 141 12.55 -8.55 -32.93
C GLU A 141 12.57 -7.46 -31.85
N ASN A 142 12.15 -6.23 -32.18
CA ASN A 142 12.11 -5.14 -31.21
C ASN A 142 11.08 -5.40 -30.11
N LEU A 143 9.91 -5.94 -30.47
CA LEU A 143 8.89 -6.34 -29.50
C LEU A 143 9.38 -7.52 -28.66
N ARG A 144 10.07 -8.48 -29.28
CA ARG A 144 10.65 -9.64 -28.58
C ARG A 144 11.65 -9.21 -27.50
N LEU A 145 12.62 -8.36 -27.86
CA LEU A 145 13.62 -7.84 -26.93
C LEU A 145 12.95 -7.06 -25.78
N ALA A 146 11.99 -6.20 -26.09
CA ALA A 146 11.29 -5.42 -25.08
C ALA A 146 10.45 -6.29 -24.11
N LEU A 147 9.84 -7.35 -24.63
CA LEU A 147 9.11 -8.33 -23.83
C LEU A 147 10.06 -9.13 -22.93
N ILE A 148 11.23 -9.52 -23.44
CA ILE A 148 12.27 -10.21 -22.66
C ILE A 148 12.68 -9.37 -21.43
N GLU A 149 12.81 -8.06 -21.55
CA GLU A 149 13.13 -7.20 -20.40
C GLU A 149 12.06 -7.24 -19.30
N ILE A 150 10.77 -7.22 -19.66
CA ILE A 150 9.66 -7.39 -18.70
C ILE A 150 9.73 -8.77 -18.03
N LEU A 151 10.03 -9.78 -18.83
CA LEU A 151 10.06 -11.18 -18.45
C LEU A 151 11.27 -11.52 -17.57
N LYS A 152 12.40 -10.82 -17.71
CA LYS A 152 13.53 -10.92 -16.76
C LYS A 152 13.13 -10.51 -15.35
N GLU A 153 12.32 -9.45 -15.23
CA GLU A 153 11.84 -8.97 -13.93
C GLU A 153 10.68 -9.83 -13.41
N THR A 154 9.74 -10.17 -14.29
CA THR A 154 8.49 -10.87 -13.92
C THR A 154 8.25 -12.08 -14.83
N PRO A 155 9.00 -13.19 -14.66
CA PRO A 155 9.00 -14.30 -15.62
C PRO A 155 7.66 -15.05 -15.74
N TYR A 156 6.81 -14.89 -14.74
CA TYR A 156 5.52 -15.56 -14.63
C TYR A 156 4.38 -14.80 -15.32
N VAL A 157 4.54 -13.54 -15.74
CA VAL A 157 3.40 -12.77 -16.29
C VAL A 157 2.90 -13.34 -17.61
N GLN A 158 1.59 -13.27 -17.81
CA GLN A 158 0.95 -13.66 -19.07
C GLN A 158 0.37 -12.47 -19.83
N LEU A 159 0.40 -11.27 -19.25
CA LEU A 159 0.03 -10.02 -19.89
C LEU A 159 1.22 -9.07 -19.76
N ALA A 160 1.61 -8.40 -20.85
CA ALA A 160 2.74 -7.49 -20.87
C ALA A 160 2.38 -6.17 -21.56
N ARG A 161 2.83 -5.05 -21.01
CA ARG A 161 2.61 -3.73 -21.60
C ARG A 161 3.92 -3.14 -22.11
N LEU A 162 3.96 -2.88 -23.41
CA LEU A 162 5.09 -2.29 -24.12
C LEU A 162 4.75 -0.85 -24.51
N ALA A 163 4.76 0.06 -23.51
CA ALA A 163 4.24 1.42 -23.65
C ALA A 163 4.92 2.24 -24.76
N ARG A 164 6.25 2.12 -24.91
CA ARG A 164 7.03 2.78 -25.97
C ARG A 164 6.54 2.41 -27.38
N TRP A 165 6.01 1.21 -27.55
CA TRP A 165 5.50 0.69 -28.83
C TRP A 165 3.97 0.75 -28.92
N GLY A 166 3.29 1.38 -27.95
CA GLY A 166 1.82 1.44 -27.93
C GLY A 166 1.14 0.07 -27.95
N THR A 167 1.83 -0.96 -27.45
CA THR A 167 1.43 -2.36 -27.63
C THR A 167 1.17 -3.03 -26.29
N THR A 168 0.17 -3.90 -26.25
CA THR A 168 -0.07 -4.83 -25.14
C THR A 168 -0.07 -6.24 -25.72
N LEU A 169 0.64 -7.16 -25.06
CA LEU A 169 0.72 -8.56 -25.47
C LEU A 169 0.08 -9.45 -24.40
N LEU A 170 -0.62 -10.49 -24.84
CA LEU A 170 -1.21 -11.54 -24.00
C LEU A 170 -0.62 -12.88 -24.42
N LYS A 171 -0.29 -13.75 -23.46
CA LYS A 171 0.22 -15.09 -23.69
C LYS A 171 -0.95 -16.06 -23.83
N GLU A 172 -1.08 -16.67 -25.00
CA GLU A 172 -2.10 -17.67 -25.33
C GLU A 172 -1.40 -18.90 -25.93
N ASN A 173 -1.66 -20.10 -25.39
CA ASN A 173 -1.09 -21.36 -25.88
C ASN A 173 0.44 -21.32 -26.10
N GLY A 174 1.17 -20.65 -25.20
CA GLY A 174 2.63 -20.52 -25.26
C GLY A 174 3.16 -19.43 -26.20
N LYS A 175 2.29 -18.74 -26.96
CA LYS A 175 2.66 -17.66 -27.88
C LYS A 175 2.11 -16.32 -27.40
N TRP A 176 2.79 -15.23 -27.72
CA TRP A 176 2.29 -13.89 -27.43
C TRP A 176 1.49 -13.35 -28.60
N VAL A 177 0.30 -12.81 -28.32
CA VAL A 177 -0.62 -12.21 -29.29
C VAL A 177 -0.93 -10.77 -28.92
N TYR A 178 -1.34 -9.96 -29.91
CA TYR A 178 -1.77 -8.58 -29.65
C TYR A 178 -3.05 -8.55 -28.82
N ALA A 179 -3.06 -7.70 -27.80
CA ALA A 179 -4.24 -7.37 -27.01
C ALA A 179 -4.57 -5.88 -27.12
N LYS A 180 -5.81 -5.51 -26.78
CA LYS A 180 -6.26 -4.11 -26.82
C LYS A 180 -5.36 -3.21 -25.95
N HIS A 181 -4.75 -2.19 -26.54
CA HIS A 181 -3.92 -1.24 -25.82
C HIS A 181 -4.76 -0.09 -25.22
N THR A 182 -5.19 -0.24 -23.97
CA THR A 182 -6.11 0.69 -23.30
C THR A 182 -5.61 1.03 -21.90
N LYS A 183 -6.23 2.03 -21.23
CA LYS A 183 -6.00 2.31 -19.80
C LYS A 183 -6.34 1.10 -18.92
N LYS A 184 -7.41 0.37 -19.27
CA LYS A 184 -7.85 -0.82 -18.55
C LYS A 184 -6.81 -1.94 -18.61
N THR A 185 -6.25 -2.23 -19.78
CA THR A 185 -5.18 -3.22 -19.90
C THR A 185 -3.87 -2.76 -19.27
N ALA A 186 -3.66 -1.45 -19.10
CA ALA A 186 -2.58 -0.91 -18.28
C ALA A 186 -2.72 -1.30 -16.81
N THR A 187 -3.91 -1.09 -16.24
CA THR A 187 -4.20 -1.50 -14.86
C THR A 187 -4.09 -3.01 -14.69
N TYR A 188 -4.55 -3.80 -15.66
CA TYR A 188 -4.40 -5.27 -15.61
C TYR A 188 -2.95 -5.70 -15.65
N PHE A 189 -2.10 -5.07 -16.46
CA PHE A 189 -0.67 -5.41 -16.48
C PHE A 189 -0.01 -5.18 -15.11
N TYR A 190 -0.27 -4.04 -14.47
CA TYR A 190 0.25 -3.78 -13.13
C TYR A 190 -0.20 -4.83 -12.12
N ARG A 191 -1.49 -5.19 -12.15
CA ARG A 191 -2.03 -6.23 -11.27
C ARG A 191 -1.49 -7.61 -11.59
N GLU A 192 -1.25 -7.93 -12.87
CA GLU A 192 -0.71 -9.21 -13.32
C GLU A 192 0.67 -9.46 -12.72
N ARG A 193 1.54 -8.44 -12.65
CA ARG A 193 2.86 -8.52 -12.00
C ARG A 193 2.78 -8.97 -10.55
N ILE A 194 1.68 -8.68 -9.86
CA ILE A 194 1.45 -9.10 -8.47
C ILE A 194 0.69 -10.45 -8.46
N ALA A 195 -0.53 -10.44 -8.99
CA ALA A 195 -1.48 -11.56 -8.93
C ALA A 195 -0.89 -12.86 -9.45
N ARG A 196 -0.19 -12.80 -10.59
CA ARG A 196 0.32 -13.99 -11.27
C ARG A 196 1.44 -14.67 -10.51
N GLY A 197 2.23 -13.92 -9.73
CA GLY A 197 3.24 -14.50 -8.86
C GLY A 197 2.65 -15.35 -7.72
N PHE A 198 1.36 -15.19 -7.43
CA PHE A 198 0.59 -16.02 -6.49
C PHE A 198 -0.38 -16.99 -7.18
N GLY A 199 -0.29 -17.14 -8.51
CA GLY A 199 -1.14 -18.04 -9.29
C GLY A 199 -2.51 -17.47 -9.69
N PHE A 200 -2.79 -16.19 -9.44
CA PHE A 200 -4.02 -15.52 -9.84
C PHE A 200 -3.88 -14.73 -11.14
N SER A 201 -4.99 -14.35 -11.77
CA SER A 201 -4.95 -13.40 -12.90
C SER A 201 -5.09 -11.95 -12.44
N GLY A 202 -4.31 -11.04 -13.03
CA GLY A 202 -4.45 -9.59 -12.86
C GLY A 202 -5.75 -9.00 -13.44
N CYS A 203 -6.49 -9.80 -14.22
CA CYS A 203 -7.79 -9.44 -14.77
C CYS A 203 -8.96 -9.70 -13.80
N GLU A 204 -8.74 -10.47 -12.73
CA GLU A 204 -9.75 -10.80 -11.72
C GLU A 204 -10.16 -9.61 -10.84
N HIS A 205 -11.16 -9.83 -9.98
CA HIS A 205 -11.61 -8.83 -9.02
C HIS A 205 -10.53 -8.53 -7.99
N TRP A 206 -9.85 -7.39 -8.16
CA TRP A 206 -8.66 -7.03 -7.40
C TRP A 206 -8.82 -7.10 -5.88
N GLY A 207 -9.96 -6.67 -5.33
CA GLY A 207 -10.21 -6.76 -3.89
C GLY A 207 -10.25 -8.20 -3.35
N LYS A 208 -10.73 -9.16 -4.16
CA LYS A 208 -10.78 -10.59 -3.80
C LYS A 208 -9.41 -11.23 -3.97
N THR A 209 -8.72 -10.93 -5.08
CA THR A 209 -7.35 -11.38 -5.34
C THR A 209 -6.40 -10.92 -4.22
N LYS A 210 -6.46 -9.64 -3.80
CA LYS A 210 -5.66 -9.15 -2.67
C LYS A 210 -6.00 -9.86 -1.36
N ALA A 211 -7.26 -10.13 -1.08
CA ALA A 211 -7.66 -10.87 0.13
C ALA A 211 -7.10 -12.32 0.12
N ALA A 212 -7.11 -12.98 -1.03
CA ALA A 212 -6.52 -14.31 -1.20
C ALA A 212 -5.00 -14.28 -1.04
N ILE A 213 -4.32 -13.29 -1.64
CA ILE A 213 -2.87 -13.08 -1.46
C ILE A 213 -2.55 -12.85 0.02
N ARG A 214 -3.26 -11.95 0.71
CA ARG A 214 -3.08 -11.74 2.17
C ARG A 214 -3.16 -13.05 2.93
N SER A 215 -4.15 -13.89 2.61
CA SER A 215 -4.32 -15.19 3.25
C SER A 215 -3.13 -16.13 3.02
N MET A 216 -2.51 -16.10 1.84
CA MET A 216 -1.26 -16.83 1.55
C MET A 216 -0.05 -16.24 2.28
N LEU A 217 -0.04 -14.94 2.56
CA LEU A 217 1.05 -14.24 3.26
C LEU A 217 0.96 -14.35 4.79
N LEU A 218 -0.22 -14.65 5.35
CA LEU A 218 -0.42 -14.79 6.80
C LEU A 218 0.54 -15.78 7.48
N PRO A 219 0.79 -17.00 6.98
CA PRO A 219 1.77 -17.91 7.58
C PRO A 219 3.20 -17.34 7.58
N ARG A 220 3.50 -16.44 6.64
CA ARG A 220 4.79 -15.78 6.52
C ARG A 220 4.94 -14.60 7.49
N ALA A 221 3.84 -13.95 7.87
CA ALA A 221 3.87 -12.96 8.96
C ALA A 221 4.30 -13.60 10.29
N ASN A 222 4.00 -14.88 10.54
CA ASN A 222 4.56 -15.60 11.68
C ASN A 222 6.07 -15.85 11.58
N GLN A 223 6.69 -15.74 10.39
CA GLN A 223 8.16 -15.72 10.27
C GLN A 223 8.76 -14.44 10.86
N LEU A 224 8.00 -13.34 10.98
CA LEU A 224 8.46 -12.15 11.71
C LEU A 224 8.80 -12.49 13.16
N LEU A 225 8.01 -13.36 13.78
CA LEU A 225 8.25 -13.84 15.13
C LEU A 225 9.55 -14.65 15.24
N GLN A 226 10.12 -15.11 14.12
CA GLN A 226 11.38 -15.84 14.10
C GLN A 226 12.61 -14.93 14.07
N LEU A 227 12.46 -13.67 13.66
CA LEU A 227 13.55 -12.70 13.63
C LEU A 227 14.06 -12.38 15.04
N ALA A 228 15.37 -12.46 15.25
CA ALA A 228 15.99 -12.24 16.56
C ALA A 228 15.71 -10.83 17.13
N SER A 229 15.70 -9.82 16.25
CA SER A 229 15.35 -8.43 16.62
C SER A 229 13.91 -8.31 17.11
N VAL A 230 12.96 -8.94 16.41
CA VAL A 230 11.55 -8.97 16.80
C VAL A 230 11.37 -9.76 18.10
N LYS A 231 12.01 -10.93 18.23
CA LYS A 231 11.99 -11.70 19.49
C LYS A 231 12.43 -10.85 20.68
N ARG A 232 13.56 -10.14 20.56
CA ARG A 232 14.06 -9.26 21.62
C ARG A 232 13.07 -8.18 22.02
N ILE A 233 12.46 -7.50 21.04
CA ILE A 233 11.43 -6.47 21.29
C ILE A 233 10.21 -7.09 22.00
N LEU A 234 9.76 -8.25 21.55
CA LEU A 234 8.61 -8.94 22.14
C LEU A 234 8.90 -9.51 23.53
N ASP A 235 10.12 -9.95 23.80
CA ASP A 235 10.57 -10.41 25.13
C ASP A 235 10.62 -9.23 26.11
N GLU A 236 11.11 -8.07 25.66
CA GLU A 236 11.12 -6.83 26.46
C GLU A 236 9.70 -6.28 26.69
N ALA A 237 8.83 -6.35 25.69
CA ALA A 237 7.42 -6.02 25.88
C ALA A 237 6.75 -6.99 26.88
N SER A 238 7.03 -8.29 26.74
CA SER A 238 6.49 -9.33 27.63
C SER A 238 6.99 -9.17 29.07
N SER A 239 8.25 -8.78 29.28
CA SER A 239 8.80 -8.55 30.64
C SER A 239 8.13 -7.34 31.33
N ARG A 240 7.65 -6.37 30.54
CA ARG A 240 6.80 -5.25 30.99
C ARG A 240 5.31 -5.61 31.12
N GLY A 241 4.94 -6.86 30.84
CA GLY A 241 3.57 -7.35 30.91
C GLY A 241 2.69 -6.94 29.72
N LEU A 242 3.27 -6.39 28.65
CA LEU A 242 2.54 -6.03 27.44
C LEU A 242 2.19 -7.27 26.62
N LYS A 243 0.98 -7.29 26.10
CA LYS A 243 0.44 -8.39 25.28
C LYS A 243 0.11 -7.96 23.85
N VAL A 244 0.26 -6.67 23.54
CA VAL A 244 0.04 -6.10 22.21
C VAL A 244 1.12 -5.06 21.93
N VAL A 245 1.84 -5.24 20.82
CA VAL A 245 2.86 -4.30 20.33
C VAL A 245 2.56 -3.96 18.88
N VAL A 246 2.56 -2.68 18.53
CA VAL A 246 2.32 -2.18 17.17
C VAL A 246 3.62 -1.62 16.62
N LEU A 247 4.08 -2.14 15.48
CA LEU A 247 5.35 -1.75 14.87
C LEU A 247 5.25 -1.89 13.34
N GLY A 248 5.60 -0.84 12.59
CA GLY A 248 5.57 -0.84 11.12
C GLY A 248 4.24 -1.26 10.49
N GLY A 249 3.10 -1.00 11.16
CA GLY A 249 1.77 -1.39 10.68
C GLY A 249 1.36 -2.85 10.98
N PHE A 250 2.23 -3.63 11.62
CA PHE A 250 1.92 -4.95 12.17
C PHE A 250 1.52 -4.83 13.64
N VAL A 251 0.62 -5.72 14.07
CA VAL A 251 0.23 -5.85 15.48
C VAL A 251 0.65 -7.22 15.98
N PHE A 252 1.70 -7.25 16.78
CA PHE A 252 2.11 -8.43 17.53
C PHE A 252 1.16 -8.62 18.71
N TRP A 253 0.52 -9.77 18.78
CA TRP A 253 -0.57 -10.06 19.69
C TRP A 253 -0.28 -11.37 20.44
N PHE A 254 -0.25 -11.32 21.77
CA PHE A 254 -0.01 -12.50 22.59
C PHE A 254 -1.33 -13.19 22.99
N GLU A 255 -1.48 -14.47 22.63
CA GLU A 255 -2.56 -15.33 23.12
C GLU A 255 -2.07 -16.22 24.27
N SER A 256 -2.91 -16.38 25.30
CA SER A 256 -2.52 -17.10 26.53
C SER A 256 -3.32 -18.38 26.81
N LYS A 257 -4.54 -18.51 26.28
CA LYS A 257 -5.44 -19.63 26.67
C LYS A 257 -5.53 -20.78 25.66
N ASN A 258 -5.41 -20.54 24.34
CA ASN A 258 -5.63 -21.58 23.31
C ASN A 258 -4.69 -21.53 22.08
N ASN A 259 -3.90 -20.47 21.92
CA ASN A 259 -2.80 -20.37 20.95
C ASN A 259 -1.56 -20.01 21.74
N VAL A 260 -0.48 -20.78 21.65
CA VAL A 260 0.71 -20.58 22.48
C VAL A 260 1.56 -19.47 21.86
N GLY A 261 1.53 -18.28 22.46
CA GLY A 261 2.52 -17.23 22.24
C GLY A 261 2.07 -16.04 21.39
N TRP A 262 3.08 -15.30 20.91
CA TRP A 262 2.89 -14.16 20.02
C TRP A 262 2.37 -14.61 18.65
N CYS A 263 1.44 -13.85 18.07
CA CYS A 263 0.97 -13.99 16.70
C CYS A 263 0.94 -12.61 16.03
N VAL A 264 0.90 -12.58 14.70
CA VAL A 264 0.85 -11.31 13.96
C VAL A 264 -0.55 -11.06 13.42
N LYS A 265 -1.05 -9.84 13.67
CA LYS A 265 -2.31 -9.30 13.18
C LYS A 265 -2.08 -8.03 12.36
N GLU A 266 -3.06 -7.68 11.55
CA GLU A 266 -3.07 -6.48 10.72
C GLU A 266 -3.63 -5.29 11.52
N LEU A 267 -3.10 -4.09 11.32
CA LEU A 267 -3.70 -2.87 11.86
C LEU A 267 -4.88 -2.39 10.99
N SER A 268 -5.97 -1.94 11.62
CA SER A 268 -7.16 -1.48 10.90
C SER A 268 -6.97 -0.13 10.23
N GLU A 269 -7.64 0.06 9.10
CA GLU A 269 -7.77 1.35 8.40
C GLU A 269 -8.39 2.43 9.30
N SER A 270 -9.30 2.03 10.20
CA SER A 270 -10.07 2.90 11.09
C SER A 270 -9.36 3.32 12.38
N SER A 271 -8.15 2.82 12.62
CA SER A 271 -7.32 3.17 13.79
C SER A 271 -6.18 4.11 13.46
N SER A 272 -5.83 4.25 12.18
CA SER A 272 -5.26 5.51 11.68
C SER A 272 -6.37 6.56 11.61
N SER A 273 -5.99 7.85 11.62
CA SER A 273 -6.78 9.11 11.64
C SER A 273 -7.88 9.27 10.56
N ASP A 274 -8.28 8.17 9.94
CA ASP A 274 -9.19 7.97 8.83
C ASP A 274 -10.67 8.24 9.17
N THR A 275 -10.99 8.86 10.30
CA THR A 275 -12.39 9.00 10.78
C THR A 275 -12.60 10.21 11.71
N GLY A 276 -11.66 11.15 11.72
CA GLY A 276 -11.63 12.19 12.75
C GLY A 276 -11.37 11.59 14.13
N ARG A 277 -10.48 10.59 14.13
CA ARG A 277 -10.21 9.71 15.26
C ARG A 277 -8.75 9.83 15.64
N THR A 278 -8.47 10.40 16.81
CA THR A 278 -7.12 10.43 17.38
C THR A 278 -6.90 9.13 18.13
N ILE A 279 -5.76 8.46 17.93
CA ILE A 279 -5.46 7.24 18.69
C ILE A 279 -5.47 7.59 20.19
N TRP A 280 -6.21 6.79 20.96
CA TRP A 280 -6.24 6.92 22.41
C TRP A 280 -5.23 5.92 22.99
N LEU A 281 -3.99 6.39 23.24
CA LEU A 281 -2.88 5.54 23.66
C LEU A 281 -3.13 4.84 25.00
N GLU A 282 -3.81 5.51 25.94
CA GLU A 282 -4.20 4.90 27.22
C GLU A 282 -5.44 4.02 27.11
N GLY A 283 -6.07 3.98 25.94
CA GLY A 283 -7.23 3.14 25.67
C GLY A 283 -6.86 1.67 25.61
N LYS A 284 -7.87 0.80 25.79
CA LYS A 284 -7.69 -0.65 25.74
C LYS A 284 -8.42 -1.28 24.57
N ILE A 285 -7.90 -2.41 24.11
CA ILE A 285 -8.47 -3.22 23.04
C ILE A 285 -9.30 -4.33 23.67
N LEU A 286 -10.62 -4.28 23.49
CA LEU A 286 -11.55 -5.33 23.91
C LEU A 286 -11.79 -6.30 22.75
N SER A 287 -11.10 -7.43 22.76
CA SER A 287 -11.23 -8.48 21.75
C SER A 287 -12.27 -9.51 22.18
N LYS A 288 -13.42 -9.49 21.48
CA LYS A 288 -14.52 -10.47 21.63
C LYS A 288 -14.52 -11.55 20.55
N ASN A 289 -13.54 -11.53 19.66
CA ASN A 289 -13.43 -12.43 18.51
C ASN A 289 -11.96 -12.65 18.14
N HIS A 290 -11.68 -13.62 17.29
CA HIS A 290 -10.35 -13.93 16.77
C HIS A 290 -10.03 -13.19 15.47
N GLY A 291 -10.56 -11.98 15.30
CA GLY A 291 -10.35 -11.18 14.09
C GLY A 291 -8.87 -10.89 13.83
N ARG A 292 -8.49 -10.91 12.55
CA ARG A 292 -7.11 -10.69 12.10
C ARG A 292 -6.71 -9.21 12.05
N ILE A 293 -7.69 -8.31 11.99
CA ILE A 293 -7.49 -6.86 12.02
C ILE A 293 -7.73 -6.35 13.43
N VAL A 294 -6.79 -5.58 13.95
CA VAL A 294 -6.89 -4.85 15.22
C VAL A 294 -7.23 -3.39 14.92
N VAL A 295 -8.39 -2.96 15.43
CA VAL A 295 -8.76 -1.54 15.51
C VAL A 295 -8.24 -1.04 16.86
N LEU A 296 -7.26 -0.13 16.85
CA LEU A 296 -6.81 0.53 18.06
C LEU A 296 -7.90 1.42 18.68
N PRO A 297 -7.83 1.67 19.99
CA PRO A 297 -8.69 2.62 20.66
C PRO A 297 -8.48 4.03 20.11
N TYR A 298 -9.54 4.82 20.08
CA TYR A 298 -9.49 6.16 19.52
C TYR A 298 -10.49 7.11 20.19
N ILE A 299 -10.27 8.41 20.01
CA ILE A 299 -11.14 9.50 20.39
C ILE A 299 -11.81 10.03 19.13
N LYS A 300 -13.14 10.00 19.04
CA LYS A 300 -13.91 10.58 17.92
C LYS A 300 -13.81 12.12 17.88
N GLU A 301 -14.26 12.73 16.79
CA GLU A 301 -14.32 14.19 16.63
C GLU A 301 -15.14 14.89 17.72
N ASN A 302 -16.17 14.23 18.24
CA ASN A 302 -17.01 14.75 19.31
C ASN A 302 -16.41 14.56 20.73
N GLY A 303 -15.18 14.04 20.84
CA GLY A 303 -14.51 13.76 22.10
C GLY A 303 -14.80 12.38 22.72
N ASP A 304 -15.70 11.59 22.13
CA ASP A 304 -16.02 10.26 22.66
C ASP A 304 -14.82 9.32 22.54
N LYS A 305 -14.45 8.70 23.65
CA LYS A 305 -13.46 7.61 23.68
C LYS A 305 -14.11 6.29 23.28
N VAL A 306 -13.50 5.58 22.34
CA VAL A 306 -13.93 4.27 21.86
C VAL A 306 -12.82 3.25 22.09
N LEU A 307 -13.19 2.13 22.69
CA LEU A 307 -12.28 1.00 22.89
C LEU A 307 -11.89 0.37 21.55
N GLY A 308 -10.65 -0.12 21.50
CA GLY A 308 -10.18 -0.92 20.39
C GLY A 308 -10.93 -2.25 20.31
N HIS A 309 -10.93 -2.89 19.15
CA HIS A 309 -11.55 -4.19 18.95
C HIS A 309 -10.91 -4.94 17.78
N THR A 310 -11.20 -6.24 17.66
CA THR A 310 -10.74 -7.07 16.54
C THR A 310 -11.85 -7.31 15.51
N LYS A 311 -11.49 -7.38 14.23
CA LYS A 311 -12.40 -7.68 13.10
C LYS A 311 -11.68 -8.40 11.95
N ASN A 312 -12.40 -8.79 10.92
CA ASN A 312 -11.82 -9.23 9.64
C ASN A 312 -12.03 -8.17 8.56
N SER A 313 -11.36 -8.27 7.41
CA SER A 313 -11.65 -7.41 6.27
C SER A 313 -13.05 -7.71 5.71
N PRO A 314 -13.71 -6.75 5.03
CA PRO A 314 -15.06 -6.97 4.46
C PRO A 314 -15.19 -8.20 3.56
N HIS A 315 -14.10 -8.68 2.95
CA HIS A 315 -14.10 -9.83 2.04
C HIS A 315 -13.60 -11.15 2.65
N ASP A 316 -13.29 -11.21 3.96
CA ASP A 316 -12.87 -12.49 4.60
C ASP A 316 -13.98 -13.16 5.41
N GLY A 317 -15.20 -12.62 5.38
CA GLY A 317 -16.28 -13.07 6.26
C GLY A 317 -16.14 -12.59 7.71
N LYS A 318 -17.10 -12.99 8.57
CA LYS A 318 -17.11 -12.59 9.98
C LYS A 318 -15.97 -13.26 10.75
N ALA A 319 -15.35 -12.52 11.67
CA ALA A 319 -14.37 -13.07 12.59
C ALA A 319 -15.03 -14.11 13.51
N LEU A 320 -14.32 -15.20 13.80
CA LEU A 320 -14.77 -16.24 14.73
C LEU A 320 -14.95 -15.63 16.13
N PRO A 321 -16.13 -15.73 16.76
CA PRO A 321 -16.35 -15.19 18.09
C PRO A 321 -15.52 -15.94 19.14
N ARG A 322 -15.11 -15.24 20.20
CA ARG A 322 -14.57 -15.86 21.41
C ARG A 322 -15.70 -16.33 22.30
N HIS A 323 -15.42 -17.29 23.17
CA HIS A 323 -16.29 -17.53 24.32
C HIS A 323 -16.31 -16.29 25.24
N LYS A 324 -17.42 -16.02 25.95
CA LYS A 324 -17.55 -14.82 26.79
C LYS A 324 -16.48 -14.74 27.88
N ASP A 325 -16.12 -15.88 28.45
CA ASP A 325 -15.09 -15.99 29.50
C ASP A 325 -13.65 -15.91 28.96
N GLU A 326 -13.51 -15.81 27.63
CA GLU A 326 -12.24 -15.67 26.92
C GLU A 326 -12.08 -14.27 26.30
N TYR A 327 -12.99 -13.34 26.59
CA TYR A 327 -12.81 -11.95 26.20
C TYR A 327 -11.56 -11.40 26.87
N VAL A 328 -10.73 -10.72 26.07
CA VAL A 328 -9.50 -10.10 26.55
C VAL A 328 -9.55 -8.60 26.36
N GLU A 329 -9.10 -7.90 27.38
CA GLU A 329 -8.95 -6.46 27.39
C GLU A 329 -7.46 -6.14 27.55
N LEU A 330 -6.84 -5.62 26.49
CA LEU A 330 -5.39 -5.49 26.40
C LEU A 330 -4.98 -4.04 26.20
N SER A 331 -3.98 -3.60 26.95
CA SER A 331 -3.20 -2.39 26.62
C SER A 331 -2.25 -2.67 25.46
N PHE A 332 -1.81 -1.62 24.78
CA PHE A 332 -0.89 -1.73 23.65
C PHE A 332 0.21 -0.67 23.72
N GLU A 333 1.31 -0.92 23.03
CA GLU A 333 2.39 0.03 22.81
C GLU A 333 2.61 0.23 21.32
N MET A 334 2.85 1.48 20.90
CA MET A 334 3.25 1.81 19.54
C MET A 334 4.73 2.18 19.52
N LEU A 335 5.47 1.49 18.66
CA LEU A 335 6.88 1.78 18.42
C LEU A 335 6.98 2.56 17.09
N GLU A 336 7.77 3.64 17.08
CA GLU A 336 7.86 4.57 15.94
C GLU A 336 8.68 4.03 14.76
N ASP A 337 9.43 2.94 14.94
CA ASP A 337 10.32 2.41 13.92
C ASP A 337 9.59 1.69 12.77
N ASP A 338 10.02 2.01 11.55
CA ASP A 338 9.52 1.40 10.32
C ASP A 338 10.19 0.04 10.12
N LEU A 339 9.53 -1.02 10.61
CA LEU A 339 9.94 -2.42 10.41
C LEU A 339 10.17 -2.77 8.93
N MET A 340 9.65 -1.96 7.99
CA MET A 340 9.85 -2.09 6.55
C MET A 340 11.33 -2.00 6.13
N ILE A 341 12.21 -1.36 6.91
CA ILE A 341 13.66 -1.32 6.62
C ILE A 341 14.37 -2.61 7.10
N GLY A 342 13.83 -3.33 8.08
CA GLY A 342 14.44 -4.53 8.66
C GLY A 342 13.81 -5.87 8.26
N LEU A 343 12.67 -5.86 7.59
CA LEU A 343 11.87 -7.07 7.28
C LEU A 343 12.53 -8.04 6.28
N PHE A 344 13.60 -7.61 5.59
CA PHE A 344 14.36 -8.41 4.63
C PHE A 344 15.88 -8.44 4.85
N GLY A 345 16.36 -8.08 6.04
CA GLY A 345 17.73 -8.41 6.47
C GLY A 345 18.78 -7.30 6.40
N GLU A 346 18.43 -6.06 6.09
CA GLU A 346 19.38 -4.94 6.23
C GLU A 346 19.17 -4.24 7.58
N LEU A 347 19.95 -4.67 8.57
CA LEU A 347 20.17 -3.85 9.76
C LEU A 347 21.06 -2.67 9.37
N LYS A 348 20.59 -1.44 9.58
CA LYS A 348 21.52 -0.37 9.92
C LYS A 348 21.97 -0.64 11.35
N TYR A 349 23.14 -1.25 11.50
CA TYR A 349 23.91 -1.07 12.71
C TYR A 349 24.36 0.39 12.75
N GLU A 350 23.95 1.11 13.78
CA GLU A 350 24.86 1.75 14.73
C GLU A 350 24.24 1.72 16.12
#